data_AF-A0A7S2CKS1-F1
#
_entry.id   AF-A0A7S2CKS1-F1
#
_cell.length_a   1.000
_cell.length_b   1.000
_cell.length_c   1.000
_cell.angle_alpha   90.00
_cell.angle_beta   90.00
_cell.angle_gamma   90.00
#
_symmetry.space_group_name_H-M   'P 1'
#
loop_
_entity.id
_entity.type
_entity.pdbx_description
1 polymer ?
#
loop_
_entity_poly.entity_id
_entity_poly.type
_entity_poly.pdbx_seq_one_letter_code
_entity_poly.pdbx_strand_id
1 'polypeptide(L)'
;MIDLSAQHPKRTPAECLREIADFAEQAGCDSLDVYGKGESLQRFEAEVAALLGKEAAMFFTTGTAAQQAALLAHAEPHSSPEALVAGKPLRSPASSPDGERRFRVLVHPTSHLVFLDCLRDGALQRSHFDDRAQANLPDFEVVQWGSSALESHMAVVPDSFELTSPGGQPAEKGDVVVIELPQRMNGGASMELAHLRRLSQECRQRGVG
;
A
#
# COMPACT_ATOMS: atom_id res chain seq x y z
N MET A 1 18.99 -10.79 12.13
CA MET A 1 18.78 -9.68 11.17
C MET A 1 18.90 -10.30 9.78
N ILE A 2 17.81 -10.38 9.01
CA ILE A 2 17.85 -10.97 7.66
C ILE A 2 18.63 -10.02 6.77
N ASP A 3 19.68 -10.51 6.12
CA ASP A 3 20.46 -9.75 5.15
C ASP A 3 19.67 -9.64 3.84
N LEU A 4 19.09 -8.46 3.59
CA LEU A 4 18.31 -8.16 2.39
C LEU A 4 19.21 -8.00 1.14
N SER A 5 20.54 -7.89 1.30
CA SER A 5 21.47 -7.75 0.17
C SER A 5 21.77 -9.08 -0.53
N ALA A 6 21.48 -10.21 0.12
CA ALA A 6 21.81 -11.55 -0.37
C ALA A 6 21.03 -11.99 -1.63
N GLN A 7 20.00 -11.24 -2.05
CA GLN A 7 19.12 -11.59 -3.17
C GLN A 7 19.39 -10.80 -4.47
N HIS A 8 20.33 -9.85 -4.46
CA HIS A 8 20.66 -9.09 -5.66
C HIS A 8 21.88 -9.69 -6.37
N PRO A 9 21.82 -9.95 -7.69
CA PRO A 9 22.99 -10.38 -8.44
C PRO A 9 24.11 -9.35 -8.26
N LYS A 10 25.33 -9.82 -7.96
CA LYS A 10 26.52 -8.97 -7.79
C LYS A 10 26.94 -8.41 -9.14
N ARG A 11 26.28 -7.34 -9.57
CA ARG A 11 26.63 -6.57 -10.78
C ARG A 11 27.32 -5.27 -10.37
N THR A 12 28.30 -4.87 -11.15
CA THR A 12 28.90 -3.54 -11.02
C THR A 12 27.97 -2.48 -11.60
N PRO A 13 28.05 -1.22 -11.15
CA PRO A 13 27.29 -0.12 -11.76
C PRO A 13 27.50 -0.01 -13.28
N ALA A 14 28.72 -0.27 -13.77
CA ALA A 14 29.05 -0.19 -15.18
C ALA A 14 28.38 -1.30 -16.02
N GLU A 15 28.18 -2.49 -15.45
CA GLU A 15 27.42 -3.56 -16.10
C GLU A 15 25.94 -3.21 -16.19
N CYS A 16 25.35 -2.70 -15.10
CA CYS A 16 23.95 -2.26 -15.11
C CYS A 16 23.71 -1.16 -16.16
N LEU A 17 24.60 -0.15 -16.24
CA LEU A 17 24.46 0.94 -17.22
C LEU A 17 24.58 0.44 -18.67
N ARG A 18 25.46 -0.53 -18.93
CA ARG A 18 25.58 -1.15 -20.25
C ARG A 18 24.33 -1.95 -20.62
N GLU A 19 23.82 -2.78 -19.71
CA GLU A 19 22.59 -3.55 -19.92
C GLU A 19 21.38 -2.63 -20.21
N ILE A 20 21.27 -1.50 -19.50
CA ILE A 20 20.22 -0.51 -19.73
C ILE A 20 20.36 0.13 -21.12
N ALA A 21 21.58 0.48 -21.55
CA ALA A 21 21.83 1.05 -22.87
C ALA A 21 21.49 0.05 -23.98
N ASP A 22 21.98 -1.19 -23.88
CA ASP A 22 21.72 -2.25 -24.86
C ASP A 22 20.21 -2.52 -24.98
N PHE A 23 19.49 -2.55 -23.86
CA PHE A 23 18.03 -2.72 -23.86
C PHE A 23 17.32 -1.53 -24.54
N ALA A 24 17.72 -0.30 -24.21
CA ALA A 24 17.10 0.90 -24.79
C ALA A 24 17.25 0.93 -26.32
N GLU A 25 18.42 0.57 -26.84
CA GLU A 25 18.66 0.47 -28.28
C GLU A 25 17.80 -0.62 -28.94
N GLN A 26 17.73 -1.81 -28.34
CA GLN A 26 16.96 -2.94 -28.88
C GLN A 26 15.44 -2.71 -28.83
N ALA A 27 14.96 -2.03 -27.78
CA ALA A 27 13.56 -1.72 -27.58
C ALA A 27 13.09 -0.49 -28.39
N GLY A 28 14.01 0.24 -29.04
CA GLY A 28 13.68 1.47 -29.77
C GLY A 28 13.26 2.61 -28.85
N CYS A 29 13.84 2.70 -27.66
CA CYS A 29 13.55 3.76 -26.69
C CYS A 29 14.25 5.07 -27.11
N ASP A 30 13.68 5.76 -28.10
CA ASP A 30 14.29 6.95 -28.72
C ASP A 30 14.11 8.25 -27.90
N SER A 31 13.36 8.19 -26.79
CA SER A 31 13.11 9.35 -25.92
C SER A 31 12.97 8.96 -24.46
N LEU A 32 13.25 9.91 -23.57
CA LEU A 32 13.06 9.75 -22.13
C LEU A 32 11.61 10.04 -21.74
N ASP A 33 11.10 9.31 -20.75
CA ASP A 33 9.86 9.68 -20.08
C ASP A 33 10.06 10.99 -19.31
N VAL A 34 9.09 11.90 -19.41
CA VAL A 34 9.13 13.23 -18.78
C VAL A 34 7.90 13.43 -17.91
N TYR A 35 8.11 13.65 -16.61
CA TYR A 35 7.06 13.87 -15.61
C TYR A 35 5.94 12.81 -15.64
N GLY A 36 6.33 11.53 -15.70
CA GLY A 36 5.37 10.42 -15.73
C GLY A 36 4.65 10.25 -17.06
N LYS A 37 5.24 10.77 -18.17
CA LYS A 37 4.71 10.61 -19.51
C LYS A 37 5.82 10.24 -20.50
N GLY A 38 5.66 9.10 -21.16
CA GLY A 38 6.39 8.69 -22.35
C GLY A 38 5.95 7.31 -22.84
N GLU A 39 6.35 6.90 -24.04
CA GLU A 39 5.85 5.64 -24.60
C GLU A 39 6.27 4.42 -23.78
N SER A 40 7.53 4.40 -23.33
CA SER A 40 8.11 3.30 -22.56
C SER A 40 7.39 3.09 -21.23
N LEU A 41 7.18 4.17 -20.46
CA LEU A 41 6.47 4.10 -19.18
C LEU A 41 5.02 3.67 -19.35
N GLN A 42 4.25 4.30 -20.25
CA GLN A 42 2.84 3.97 -20.40
C GLN A 42 2.63 2.56 -20.97
N ARG A 43 3.54 2.08 -21.82
CA ARG A 43 3.55 0.68 -22.25
C ARG A 43 3.75 -0.26 -21.06
N PHE A 44 4.74 0.03 -20.21
CA PHE A 44 4.98 -0.76 -19.00
C PHE A 44 3.76 -0.78 -18.07
N GLU A 45 3.14 0.37 -17.82
CA GLU A 45 1.92 0.47 -17.01
C GLU A 45 0.77 -0.34 -17.62
N ALA A 46 0.57 -0.29 -18.94
CA ALA A 46 -0.45 -1.09 -19.62
C ALA A 46 -0.18 -2.60 -19.53
N GLU A 47 1.07 -3.03 -19.69
CA GLU A 47 1.47 -4.44 -19.55
C GLU A 47 1.21 -4.94 -18.13
N VAL A 48 1.54 -4.16 -17.10
CA VAL A 48 1.27 -4.51 -15.69
C VAL A 48 -0.23 -4.53 -15.39
N ALA A 49 -1.00 -3.56 -15.89
CA ALA A 49 -2.45 -3.54 -15.72
C ALA A 49 -3.10 -4.81 -16.31
N ALA A 50 -2.69 -5.18 -17.52
CA ALA A 50 -3.15 -6.41 -18.18
C ALA A 50 -2.74 -7.66 -17.41
N LEU A 51 -1.50 -7.75 -16.94
CA LEU A 51 -0.98 -8.87 -16.15
C LEU A 51 -1.79 -9.09 -14.86
N LEU A 52 -2.19 -8.01 -14.19
CA LEU A 52 -2.93 -8.06 -12.93
C LEU A 52 -4.46 -8.07 -13.10
N GLY A 53 -4.96 -7.99 -14.34
CA GLY A 53 -6.39 -7.89 -14.63
C GLY A 53 -7.03 -6.63 -14.04
N LYS A 54 -6.32 -5.50 -14.08
CA LYS A 54 -6.77 -4.19 -13.59
C LYS A 54 -7.02 -3.23 -14.74
N GLU A 55 -7.87 -2.23 -14.51
CA GLU A 55 -8.23 -1.23 -15.51
C GLU A 55 -7.05 -0.32 -15.87
N ALA A 56 -6.19 -0.03 -14.90
CA ALA A 56 -5.00 0.79 -15.05
C ALA A 56 -3.92 0.39 -14.03
N ALA A 57 -2.68 0.78 -14.29
CA ALA A 57 -1.57 0.75 -13.34
C ALA A 57 -0.84 2.09 -13.37
N MET A 58 -0.10 2.38 -12.31
CA MET A 58 0.73 3.58 -12.19
C MET A 58 2.08 3.20 -11.60
N PHE A 59 3.16 3.63 -12.23
CA PHE A 59 4.51 3.38 -11.75
C PHE A 59 4.88 4.32 -10.60
N PHE A 60 5.57 3.77 -9.60
CA PHE A 60 6.18 4.52 -8.51
C PHE A 60 7.62 4.08 -8.32
N THR A 61 8.48 5.02 -7.93
CA THR A 61 9.90 4.76 -7.68
C THR A 61 10.16 3.94 -6.40
N THR A 62 9.16 3.83 -5.51
CA THR A 62 9.23 3.02 -4.29
C THR A 62 7.89 2.34 -3.99
N GLY A 63 7.95 1.18 -3.33
CA GLY A 63 6.75 0.48 -2.84
C GLY A 63 5.97 1.28 -1.81
N THR A 64 6.66 2.07 -0.96
CA THR A 64 6.01 2.95 0.02
C THR A 64 5.12 3.99 -0.66
N ALA A 65 5.62 4.67 -1.70
CA ALA A 65 4.82 5.66 -2.44
C ALA A 65 3.59 5.01 -3.11
N ALA A 66 3.76 3.82 -3.71
CA ALA A 66 2.65 3.07 -4.32
C ALA A 66 1.57 2.70 -3.30
N GLN A 67 1.97 2.19 -2.12
CA GLN A 67 1.04 1.76 -1.08
C GLN A 67 0.30 2.95 -0.45
N GLN A 68 0.99 4.08 -0.23
CA GLN A 68 0.38 5.33 0.23
C GLN A 68 -0.62 5.89 -0.79
N ALA A 69 -0.28 5.87 -2.09
CA ALA A 69 -1.19 6.27 -3.16
C ALA A 69 -2.44 5.37 -3.24
N ALA A 70 -2.28 4.06 -3.03
CA ALA A 70 -3.40 3.14 -2.95
C ALA A 70 -4.33 3.47 -1.77
N LEU A 71 -3.78 3.70 -0.57
CA LEU A 71 -4.58 4.11 0.59
C LEU A 71 -5.33 5.42 0.35
N LEU A 72 -4.69 6.40 -0.30
CA LEU A 72 -5.34 7.65 -0.70
C LEU A 72 -6.52 7.41 -1.65
N ALA A 73 -6.33 6.61 -2.68
CA ALA A 73 -7.38 6.31 -3.66
C ALA A 73 -8.60 5.64 -3.00
N HIS A 74 -8.37 4.79 -1.98
CA HIS A 74 -9.46 4.12 -1.24
C HIS A 74 -10.10 5.00 -0.17
N ALA A 75 -9.34 5.89 0.48
CA ALA A 75 -9.89 6.88 1.41
C ALA A 75 -10.80 7.89 0.69
N GLU A 76 -10.47 8.21 -0.57
CA GLU A 76 -11.02 9.34 -1.31
C GLU A 76 -11.42 9.01 -2.76
N PRO A 77 -12.39 8.11 -2.99
CA PRO A 77 -12.80 7.71 -4.34
C PRO A 77 -13.43 8.85 -5.18
N HIS A 78 -13.68 10.03 -4.59
CA HIS A 78 -14.38 11.16 -5.24
C HIS A 78 -13.69 12.54 -5.06
N SER A 79 -12.48 12.58 -4.53
CA SER A 79 -11.74 13.84 -4.43
C SER A 79 -11.24 14.28 -5.81
N SER A 80 -11.67 15.46 -6.28
CA SER A 80 -11.08 16.07 -7.47
C SER A 80 -9.56 16.22 -7.30
N PRO A 81 -8.73 16.04 -8.35
CA PRO A 81 -7.28 16.25 -8.29
C PRO A 81 -6.88 17.60 -7.68
N GLU A 82 -7.70 18.63 -7.89
CA GLU A 82 -7.54 19.98 -7.35
C GLU A 82 -7.63 20.03 -5.82
N ALA A 83 -8.47 19.18 -5.21
CA ALA A 83 -8.59 19.07 -3.76
C ALA A 83 -7.35 18.42 -3.13
N LEU A 84 -6.75 17.44 -3.83
CA LEU A 84 -5.53 16.74 -3.42
C LEU A 84 -4.31 17.69 -3.45
N VAL A 85 -4.21 18.51 -4.49
CA VAL A 85 -3.09 19.46 -4.68
C VAL A 85 -3.20 20.67 -3.75
N ALA A 86 -4.41 21.12 -3.42
CA ALA A 86 -4.62 22.32 -2.60
C ALA A 86 -4.30 22.14 -1.09
N GLY A 87 -3.88 20.95 -0.65
CA GLY A 87 -3.62 20.67 0.78
C GLY A 87 -4.83 20.87 1.68
N LYS A 88 -6.04 20.95 1.11
CA LYS A 88 -7.28 20.98 1.87
C LYS A 88 -7.47 19.60 2.49
N PRO A 89 -7.92 19.49 3.76
CA PRO A 89 -8.23 18.18 4.33
C PRO A 89 -9.29 17.50 3.45
N LEU A 90 -8.89 16.38 2.85
CA LEU A 90 -9.59 15.71 1.75
C LEU A 90 -10.90 15.04 2.17
N ARG A 91 -11.01 14.72 3.47
CA ARG A 91 -12.22 14.94 4.26
C ARG A 91 -11.90 16.04 5.24
N SER A 92 -12.64 17.15 5.23
CA SER A 92 -12.81 17.87 6.48
C SER A 92 -13.38 16.84 7.47
N PRO A 93 -12.89 16.74 8.73
CA PRO A 93 -13.81 16.24 9.74
C PRO A 93 -15.06 17.08 9.53
N ALA A 94 -16.19 16.46 9.19
CA ALA A 94 -17.41 17.22 9.17
C ALA A 94 -17.42 17.90 10.55
N SER A 95 -17.60 19.21 10.56
CA SER A 95 -18.14 19.86 11.73
C SER A 95 -19.57 19.34 11.89
N SER A 96 -19.69 18.05 12.19
CA SER A 96 -20.89 17.39 12.65
C SER A 96 -20.87 17.55 14.17
N PRO A 97 -21.94 18.07 14.78
CA PRO A 97 -22.04 18.25 16.23
C PRO A 97 -21.86 16.96 17.05
N ASP A 98 -21.80 15.78 16.41
CA ASP A 98 -21.85 14.44 17.01
C ASP A 98 -20.56 13.59 16.86
N GLY A 99 -19.39 14.18 16.55
CA GLY A 99 -18.10 13.46 16.65
C GLY A 99 -17.92 12.31 15.63
N GLU A 100 -17.82 12.66 14.34
CA GLU A 100 -17.70 11.68 13.25
C GLU A 100 -16.35 10.92 13.19
N ARG A 101 -16.47 9.66 12.78
CA ARG A 101 -15.47 8.57 12.77
C ARG A 101 -14.33 8.77 11.76
N ARG A 102 -13.11 8.40 12.14
CA ARG A 102 -11.90 8.45 11.28
C ARG A 102 -11.89 7.32 10.23
N PHE A 103 -11.27 7.58 9.08
CA PHE A 103 -10.88 6.54 8.10
C PHE A 103 -9.91 5.56 8.79
N ARG A 104 -10.16 4.24 8.70
CA ARG A 104 -9.31 3.24 9.36
C ARG A 104 -8.56 2.39 8.35
N VAL A 105 -7.27 2.22 8.60
CA VAL A 105 -6.41 1.30 7.86
C VAL A 105 -6.14 0.10 8.75
N LEU A 106 -6.77 -1.02 8.42
CA LEU A 106 -6.58 -2.29 9.11
C LEU A 106 -5.38 -3.01 8.53
N VAL A 107 -4.39 -3.31 9.35
CA VAL A 107 -3.13 -3.90 8.88
C VAL A 107 -2.55 -4.85 9.92
N HIS A 108 -1.89 -5.90 9.45
CA HIS A 108 -1.18 -6.82 10.34
C HIS A 108 0.03 -6.15 11.00
N PRO A 109 0.32 -6.37 12.30
CA PRO A 109 1.44 -5.72 13.00
C PRO A 109 2.82 -5.99 12.38
N THR A 110 2.97 -7.13 11.71
CA THR A 110 4.22 -7.49 11.05
C THR A 110 4.32 -6.99 9.61
N SER A 111 3.36 -6.17 9.15
CA SER A 111 3.43 -5.52 7.84
C SER A 111 4.67 -4.64 7.74
N HIS A 112 5.33 -4.69 6.59
CA HIS A 112 6.43 -3.78 6.29
C HIS A 112 6.05 -2.31 6.43
N LEU A 113 4.78 -1.96 6.19
CA LEU A 113 4.28 -0.60 6.33
C LEU A 113 4.31 -0.10 7.78
N VAL A 114 4.02 -0.98 8.73
CA VAL A 114 4.08 -0.68 10.16
C VAL A 114 5.54 -0.75 10.63
N PHE A 115 6.28 -1.78 10.21
CA PHE A 115 7.65 -2.02 10.66
C PHE A 115 8.65 -0.93 10.20
N LEU A 116 8.53 -0.45 8.95
CA LEU A 116 9.33 0.65 8.42
C LEU A 116 8.71 2.01 8.68
N ASP A 117 7.70 2.07 9.54
CA ASP A 117 7.14 3.33 10.01
C ASP A 117 6.54 4.20 8.87
N CYS A 118 6.10 3.52 7.81
CA CYS A 118 5.57 4.12 6.59
C CYS A 118 4.07 4.47 6.70
N LEU A 119 3.38 3.93 7.71
CA LEU A 119 2.03 4.27 8.12
C LEU A 119 1.99 4.56 9.62
N ARG A 120 1.74 5.81 9.97
CA ARG A 120 1.44 6.27 11.34
C ARG A 120 0.05 6.90 11.36
N ASP A 121 -0.54 7.00 12.55
CA ASP A 121 -1.77 7.78 12.72
C ASP A 121 -1.58 9.21 12.20
N GLY A 122 -2.60 9.75 11.52
CA GLY A 122 -2.46 10.94 10.66
C GLY A 122 -1.77 12.16 11.30
N ALA A 123 -1.99 12.40 12.60
CA ALA A 123 -1.33 13.48 13.34
C ALA A 123 0.19 13.28 13.54
N LEU A 124 0.64 12.04 13.78
CA LEU A 124 2.05 11.67 13.95
C LEU A 124 2.78 11.55 12.61
N GLN A 125 2.05 11.18 11.55
CA GLN A 125 2.55 11.22 10.19
C GLN A 125 2.89 12.68 9.84
N ARG A 126 1.94 13.63 10.02
CA ARG A 126 2.10 15.09 9.76
C ARG A 126 3.34 15.75 10.37
N SER A 127 3.70 15.43 11.61
CA SER A 127 4.85 16.06 12.29
C SER A 127 6.23 15.61 11.78
N HIS A 128 6.31 14.52 10.99
CA HIS A 128 7.56 14.03 10.38
C HIS A 128 7.65 14.26 8.86
N PHE A 129 6.61 14.83 8.22
CA PHE A 129 6.59 15.08 6.76
C PHE A 129 7.59 16.13 6.29
N ASP A 130 8.07 17.01 7.17
CA ASP A 130 8.95 18.12 6.79
C ASP A 130 10.29 17.65 6.16
N ASP A 131 10.66 16.38 6.31
CA ASP A 131 11.98 15.88 5.90
C ASP A 131 12.01 14.93 4.67
N ARG A 132 10.87 14.41 4.16
CA ARG A 132 10.86 13.46 3.03
C ARG A 132 9.64 13.61 2.13
N ALA A 133 9.86 13.78 0.83
CA ALA A 133 8.83 13.88 -0.21
C ALA A 133 7.92 12.63 -0.25
N GLN A 134 6.81 12.67 0.50
CA GLN A 134 5.80 11.61 0.58
C GLN A 134 4.40 12.23 0.53
N ALA A 135 3.39 11.44 0.13
CA ALA A 135 2.04 11.94 -0.11
C ALA A 135 1.34 12.35 1.19
N ASN A 136 0.69 13.52 1.21
CA ASN A 136 -0.12 13.99 2.34
C ASN A 136 -1.34 13.08 2.54
N LEU A 137 -1.18 12.03 3.35
CA LEU A 137 -2.29 11.16 3.73
C LEU A 137 -3.31 11.93 4.60
N PRO A 138 -4.62 11.65 4.47
CA PRO A 138 -5.65 12.25 5.34
C PRO A 138 -5.46 11.82 6.81
N ASP A 139 -6.25 12.38 7.72
CA ASP A 139 -6.31 11.84 9.07
C ASP A 139 -6.93 10.45 9.08
N PHE A 140 -6.14 9.45 9.47
CA PHE A 140 -6.57 8.06 9.59
C PHE A 140 -6.07 7.42 10.86
N GLU A 141 -6.73 6.33 11.24
CA GLU A 141 -6.40 5.46 12.37
C GLU A 141 -5.84 4.14 11.85
N VAL A 142 -4.64 3.76 12.31
CA VAL A 142 -4.09 2.43 12.04
C VAL A 142 -4.67 1.45 13.06
N VAL A 143 -5.42 0.47 12.59
CA VAL A 143 -6.03 -0.56 13.44
C VAL A 143 -5.32 -1.88 13.22
N GLN A 144 -4.86 -2.49 14.30
CA GLN A 144 -4.25 -3.82 14.24
C GLN A 144 -5.30 -4.87 13.80
N TRP A 145 -4.96 -5.62 12.77
CA TRP A 145 -5.70 -6.79 12.34
C TRP A 145 -4.88 -8.07 12.59
N GLY A 146 -5.46 -9.03 13.31
CA GLY A 146 -4.80 -10.26 13.73
C GLY A 146 -4.10 -10.20 15.09
N SER A 147 -3.62 -11.34 15.57
CA SER A 147 -2.95 -11.46 16.87
C SER A 147 -1.47 -11.12 16.79
N SER A 148 -0.97 -10.36 17.77
CA SER A 148 0.45 -10.07 17.95
C SER A 148 1.20 -11.16 18.73
N ALA A 149 0.52 -12.27 19.08
CA ALA A 149 1.14 -13.39 19.77
C ALA A 149 2.22 -14.01 18.86
N LEU A 150 3.44 -13.51 19.02
CA LEU A 150 4.72 -14.06 18.58
C LEU A 150 5.04 -15.39 19.29
N GLU A 151 4.02 -16.11 19.76
CA GLU A 151 4.20 -17.40 20.40
C GLU A 151 4.16 -18.48 19.32
N SER A 152 5.37 -18.82 18.87
CA SER A 152 5.73 -20.12 18.29
C SER A 152 5.00 -20.55 17.01
N HIS A 153 5.74 -20.37 15.90
CA HIS A 153 5.58 -21.01 14.58
C HIS A 153 4.55 -20.40 13.62
N MET A 154 5.05 -19.64 12.63
CA MET A 154 4.82 -19.73 11.16
C MET A 154 3.42 -19.96 10.55
N ALA A 155 2.36 -20.04 11.33
CA ALA A 155 0.97 -20.01 10.95
C ALA A 155 0.30 -19.44 12.19
N VAL A 156 -0.30 -18.26 12.15
CA VAL A 156 -1.74 -18.16 11.93
C VAL A 156 -2.00 -16.77 11.37
N VAL A 157 -2.28 -16.66 10.08
CA VAL A 157 -3.24 -15.63 9.67
C VAL A 157 -4.60 -16.17 10.12
N PRO A 158 -5.38 -15.45 10.94
CA PRO A 158 -6.60 -16.00 11.52
C PRO A 158 -7.53 -16.58 10.45
N ASP A 159 -8.04 -17.80 10.71
CA ASP A 159 -8.97 -18.53 9.83
C ASP A 159 -10.32 -17.83 9.62
N SER A 160 -10.60 -16.81 10.44
CA SER A 160 -11.85 -16.09 10.44
C SER A 160 -11.62 -14.61 10.63
N PHE A 161 -12.50 -13.85 10.01
CA PHE A 161 -12.60 -12.39 10.04
C PHE A 161 -13.12 -11.91 11.40
N GLU A 162 -12.50 -12.33 12.50
CA GLU A 162 -12.62 -11.60 13.74
C GLU A 162 -11.74 -10.36 13.61
N LEU A 163 -12.33 -9.33 13.00
CA LEU A 163 -11.87 -7.93 12.97
C LEU A 163 -11.76 -7.30 14.36
N THR A 164 -11.49 -8.11 15.37
CA THR A 164 -11.61 -7.73 16.75
C THR A 164 -10.28 -8.00 17.38
N SER A 165 -9.48 -6.94 17.49
CA SER A 165 -8.81 -6.73 18.78
C SER A 165 -9.86 -7.00 19.87
N PRO A 166 -9.55 -7.71 20.97
CA PRO A 166 -10.54 -7.95 22.02
C PRO A 166 -11.22 -6.62 22.43
N GLY A 167 -12.51 -6.44 22.11
CA GLY A 167 -13.26 -5.19 22.33
C GLY A 167 -13.30 -4.16 21.18
N GLY A 168 -12.69 -4.44 20.02
CA GLY A 168 -12.65 -3.55 18.85
C GLY A 168 -13.88 -3.65 17.94
N GLN A 169 -14.24 -2.54 17.28
CA GLN A 169 -15.36 -2.48 16.33
C GLN A 169 -14.96 -3.10 14.97
N PRO A 170 -15.82 -3.94 14.34
CA PRO A 170 -15.52 -4.58 13.07
C PRO A 170 -15.26 -3.56 11.94
N ALA A 171 -14.49 -3.93 10.90
CA ALA A 171 -14.41 -3.16 9.66
C ALA A 171 -15.79 -2.96 9.03
N GLU A 172 -16.00 -1.74 8.55
CA GLU A 172 -17.23 -1.30 7.92
C GLU A 172 -16.92 -0.41 6.72
N LYS A 173 -17.98 0.07 6.07
CA LYS A 173 -17.89 0.83 4.83
C LYS A 173 -16.91 2.00 4.95
N GLY A 174 -15.96 2.06 4.02
CA GLY A 174 -14.96 3.12 3.97
C GLY A 174 -13.69 2.83 4.79
N ASP A 175 -13.59 1.70 5.50
CA ASP A 175 -12.30 1.21 6.00
C ASP A 175 -11.50 0.54 4.87
N VAL A 176 -10.19 0.35 5.05
CA VAL A 176 -9.32 -0.41 4.14
C VAL A 176 -8.61 -1.52 4.89
N VAL A 177 -8.51 -2.70 4.29
CA VAL A 177 -7.71 -3.82 4.82
C VAL A 177 -6.47 -4.01 3.97
N VAL A 178 -5.29 -3.92 4.58
CA VAL A 178 -4.00 -4.17 3.93
C VAL A 178 -3.48 -5.56 4.30
N ILE A 179 -3.18 -6.36 3.27
CA ILE A 179 -2.66 -7.73 3.42
C ILE A 179 -1.34 -7.82 2.67
N GLU A 180 -0.31 -8.36 3.33
CA GLU A 180 0.99 -8.67 2.73
C GLU A 180 1.08 -10.17 2.45
N LEU A 181 1.33 -10.54 1.19
CA LEU A 181 1.41 -11.95 0.77
C LEU A 181 2.72 -12.20 0.01
N PRO A 182 3.59 -13.12 0.48
CA PRO A 182 3.63 -13.65 1.85
C PRO A 182 4.05 -12.58 2.86
N GLN A 183 3.72 -12.79 4.13
CA GLN A 183 4.10 -11.92 5.26
C GLN A 183 5.59 -12.12 5.59
N ARG A 184 6.46 -11.24 5.06
CA ARG A 184 7.92 -11.45 5.15
C ARG A 184 8.43 -11.52 6.58
N MET A 185 7.94 -10.63 7.43
CA MET A 185 8.37 -10.54 8.83
C MET A 185 7.86 -11.69 9.70
N ASN A 186 6.94 -12.52 9.18
CA ASN A 186 6.47 -13.75 9.82
C ASN A 186 7.03 -15.00 9.10
N GLY A 187 8.30 -14.97 8.71
CA GLY A 187 8.97 -16.09 8.06
C GLY A 187 8.45 -16.42 6.66
N GLY A 188 7.73 -15.48 6.01
CA GLY A 188 7.13 -15.71 4.69
C GLY A 188 5.84 -16.53 4.72
N ALA A 189 5.13 -16.57 5.85
CA ALA A 189 3.82 -17.19 5.95
C ALA A 189 2.82 -16.55 4.96
N SER A 190 1.95 -17.37 4.37
CA SER A 190 0.90 -16.90 3.44
C SER A 190 -0.47 -17.38 3.89
N MET A 191 -1.50 -16.68 3.46
CA MET A 191 -2.88 -17.14 3.59
C MET A 191 -3.21 -18.19 2.53
N GLU A 192 -4.03 -19.17 2.92
CA GLU A 192 -4.69 -20.08 1.98
C GLU A 192 -5.63 -19.32 1.05
N LEU A 193 -5.69 -19.74 -0.23
CA LEU A 193 -6.49 -19.08 -1.25
C LEU A 193 -7.98 -19.05 -0.90
N ALA A 194 -8.49 -20.07 -0.21
CA ALA A 194 -9.88 -20.11 0.25
C ALA A 194 -10.18 -18.99 1.26
N HIS A 195 -9.24 -18.69 2.16
CA HIS A 195 -9.38 -17.61 3.13
C HIS A 195 -9.31 -16.23 2.46
N LEU A 196 -8.39 -16.05 1.50
CA LEU A 196 -8.32 -14.82 0.70
C LEU A 196 -9.62 -14.55 -0.07
N ARG A 197 -10.24 -15.59 -0.63
CA ARG A 197 -11.53 -15.48 -1.33
C ARG A 197 -12.66 -15.07 -0.40
N ARG A 198 -12.74 -15.68 0.79
CA ARG A 198 -13.73 -15.34 1.82
C ARG A 198 -13.57 -13.88 2.27
N LEU A 199 -12.34 -13.49 2.60
CA LEU A 199 -11.98 -12.13 3.00
C LEU A 199 -12.37 -11.10 1.93
N SER A 200 -12.00 -11.36 0.68
CA SER A 200 -12.36 -10.50 -0.45
C SER A 200 -13.89 -10.38 -0.64
N GLN A 201 -14.64 -11.44 -0.40
CA GLN A 201 -16.11 -11.42 -0.46
C GLN A 201 -16.71 -10.59 0.68
N GLU A 202 -16.21 -10.74 1.90
CA GLU A 202 -16.69 -10.00 3.07
C GLU A 202 -16.38 -8.51 2.97
N CYS A 203 -15.18 -8.13 2.51
CA CYS A 203 -14.85 -6.73 2.25
C CYS A 203 -15.84 -6.09 1.25
N ARG A 204 -16.12 -6.78 0.14
CA ARG A 204 -17.12 -6.31 -0.85
C ARG A 204 -18.52 -6.17 -0.25
N GLN A 205 -18.97 -7.11 0.57
CA GLN A 205 -20.30 -7.05 1.22
C GLN A 205 -20.41 -5.89 2.21
N ARG A 206 -19.31 -5.52 2.87
CA ARG A 206 -19.26 -4.45 3.87
C ARG A 206 -18.90 -3.08 3.28
N GLY A 207 -18.50 -3.01 2.01
CA GLY A 207 -17.99 -1.79 1.39
C GLY A 207 -16.62 -1.36 1.93
N VAL A 208 -15.82 -2.32 2.37
CA VAL A 208 -14.42 -2.16 2.78
C VAL A 208 -13.53 -2.26 1.54
N GLY A 209 -12.55 -1.37 1.44
CA GLY A 209 -11.54 -1.34 0.39
C GLY A 209 -10.54 -2.47 0.45
#